data_AF-A0A453LSZ9-F1
#
_entry.id   AF-A0A453LSZ9-F1
#
_cell.length_a   1.000
_cell.length_b   1.000
_cell.length_c   1.000
_cell.angle_alpha   90.00
_cell.angle_beta   90.00
_cell.angle_gamma   90.00
#
_symmetry.space_group_name_H-M   'P 1'
#
loop_
_entity.id
_entity.type
_entity.pdbx_description
1 polymer ?
#
loop_
_entity_poly.entity_id
_entity_poly.type
_entity_poly.pdbx_seq_one_letter_code
_entity_poly.pdbx_strand_id
1 'polypeptide(L)'
;PWTPPPRSTAKSRRDAAAAKARRSSSPDWALYALTVLGFLLLLWVDTGLVPEVAARGFGPKLSPEAVARMGREARLAPAGLGRKLRSLERGVGQLVGADRISNCSSKDSVWRLQQNDQHLFHWRCSLYKSAAEEVSIWGSPLRSSGLLPSTLSTRHITILSGKVTEVIDRMSTINPNITSSPEPPVADN
;
A
#
# COMPACT_ATOMS: atom_id res chain seq x y z
N PRO A 1 -18.30 -53.57 81.09
CA PRO A 1 -17.08 -52.73 81.19
C PRO A 1 -16.51 -52.48 79.79
N TRP A 2 -16.71 -51.28 79.26
CA TRP A 2 -16.47 -50.90 77.87
C TRP A 2 -15.17 -50.08 77.79
N THR A 3 -14.16 -50.53 77.08
CA THR A 3 -12.92 -49.78 76.83
C THR A 3 -12.94 -49.19 75.41
N PRO A 4 -12.70 -47.88 75.22
CA PRO A 4 -12.66 -47.28 73.88
C PRO A 4 -11.34 -47.59 73.16
N PRO A 5 -11.34 -47.65 71.82
CA PRO A 5 -10.16 -47.97 71.01
C PRO A 5 -9.22 -46.75 70.87
N PRO A 6 -7.96 -46.97 70.45
CA PRO A 6 -6.91 -45.95 70.49
C PRO A 6 -7.20 -44.77 69.54
N ARG A 7 -7.01 -43.55 70.05
CA ARG A 7 -7.04 -42.30 69.29
C ARG A 7 -5.89 -42.31 68.28
N SER A 8 -6.23 -42.46 67.00
CA SER A 8 -5.32 -42.17 65.90
C SER A 8 -5.01 -40.67 65.86
N THR A 9 -3.77 -40.30 66.16
CA THR A 9 -3.24 -38.95 65.86
C THR A 9 -2.85 -38.89 64.38
N ALA A 10 -3.83 -39.02 63.49
CA ALA A 10 -3.68 -38.67 62.09
C ALA A 10 -3.60 -37.14 61.98
N LYS A 11 -2.41 -36.62 62.24
CA LYS A 11 -2.04 -35.21 62.09
C LYS A 11 -2.39 -34.79 60.66
N SER A 12 -3.39 -33.92 60.49
CA SER A 12 -3.75 -33.29 59.22
C SER A 12 -2.49 -32.73 58.56
N ARG A 13 -1.99 -33.43 57.54
CA ARG A 13 -0.95 -32.96 56.63
C ARG A 13 -1.54 -32.42 55.32
N ARG A 14 -2.83 -32.05 55.30
CA ARG A 14 -3.46 -31.51 54.09
C ARG A 14 -3.50 -29.99 54.03
N ASP A 15 -3.23 -29.30 55.13
CA ASP A 15 -3.26 -27.83 55.16
C ASP A 15 -1.92 -27.17 54.80
N ALA A 16 -0.80 -27.91 54.87
CA ALA A 16 0.53 -27.38 54.54
C ALA A 16 0.80 -27.32 53.03
N ALA A 17 0.17 -28.17 52.22
CA ALA A 17 0.33 -28.17 50.77
C ALA A 17 -0.52 -27.08 50.10
N ALA A 18 -1.75 -26.87 50.58
CA ALA A 18 -2.65 -25.83 50.05
C ALA A 18 -2.25 -24.40 50.49
N ALA A 19 -1.64 -24.23 51.67
CA ALA A 19 -1.15 -22.93 52.12
C ALA A 19 0.13 -22.46 51.41
N LYS A 20 0.94 -23.37 50.87
CA LYS A 20 2.17 -23.04 50.11
C LYS A 20 1.91 -22.58 48.68
N ALA A 21 0.79 -22.99 48.07
CA ALA A 21 0.43 -22.55 46.72
C ALA A 21 0.03 -21.06 46.66
N ARG A 22 -0.30 -20.44 47.80
CA ARG A 22 -0.72 -19.04 47.89
C ARG A 22 0.36 -18.07 48.34
N ARG A 23 1.61 -18.52 48.53
CA ARG A 23 2.65 -17.68 49.11
C ARG A 23 4.00 -17.84 48.42
N SER A 24 4.11 -17.21 47.25
CA SER A 24 5.28 -16.40 46.82
C SER A 24 5.28 -16.23 45.30
N SER A 25 4.22 -15.67 44.73
CA SER A 25 4.44 -14.86 43.53
C SER A 25 5.03 -13.55 44.06
N SER A 26 6.35 -13.46 44.23
CA SER A 26 6.97 -12.21 44.69
C SER A 26 6.52 -11.08 43.77
N PRO A 27 6.02 -9.95 44.30
CA PRO A 27 5.63 -8.81 43.47
C PRO A 27 6.73 -8.39 42.49
N ASP A 28 7.98 -8.64 42.86
CA ASP A 28 9.18 -8.30 42.10
C ASP A 28 9.32 -9.06 40.78
N TRP A 29 8.98 -10.36 40.71
CA TRP A 29 9.05 -11.08 39.43
C TRP A 29 7.94 -10.65 38.48
N ALA A 30 6.76 -10.31 39.02
CA ALA A 30 5.64 -9.83 38.23
C ALA A 30 5.91 -8.42 37.69
N LEU A 31 6.49 -7.54 38.51
CA LEU A 31 6.97 -6.22 38.11
C LEU A 31 8.11 -6.30 37.10
N TYR A 32 9.06 -7.22 37.30
CA TYR A 32 10.13 -7.48 36.34
C TYR A 32 9.59 -8.00 35.01
N ALA A 33 8.65 -8.96 35.03
CA ALA A 33 8.01 -9.46 33.82
C ALA A 33 7.22 -8.35 33.09
N LEU A 34 6.51 -7.49 33.83
CA LEU A 34 5.80 -6.33 33.27
C LEU A 34 6.74 -5.30 32.65
N THR A 35 7.85 -5.01 33.29
CA THR A 35 8.85 -4.05 32.77
C THR A 35 9.57 -4.60 31.56
N VAL A 36 9.97 -5.87 31.55
CA VAL A 36 10.55 -6.53 30.37
C VAL A 36 9.53 -6.58 29.23
N LEU A 37 8.26 -6.92 29.52
CA LEU A 37 7.21 -6.93 28.50
C LEU A 37 6.94 -5.53 27.94
N GLY A 38 6.90 -4.51 28.80
CA GLY A 38 6.76 -3.12 28.39
C GLY A 38 7.93 -2.62 27.54
N PHE A 39 9.16 -2.99 27.92
CA PHE A 39 10.36 -2.66 27.16
C PHE A 39 10.40 -3.38 25.82
N LEU A 40 9.99 -4.66 25.76
CA LEU A 40 9.84 -5.39 24.51
C LEU A 40 8.78 -4.76 23.60
N LEU A 41 7.66 -4.27 24.15
CA LEU A 41 6.63 -3.56 23.39
C LEU A 41 7.13 -2.20 22.87
N LEU A 42 7.87 -1.44 23.69
CA LEU A 42 8.52 -0.20 23.27
C LEU A 42 9.54 -0.44 22.16
N LEU A 43 10.43 -1.43 22.35
CA LEU A 43 11.37 -1.86 21.31
C LEU A 43 10.65 -2.30 20.04
N TRP A 44 9.49 -2.95 20.14
CA TRP A 44 8.67 -3.30 18.97
C TRP A 44 8.15 -2.08 18.22
N VAL A 45 7.69 -1.06 18.93
CA VAL A 45 7.23 0.21 18.35
C VAL A 45 8.40 0.96 17.69
N ASP A 46 9.57 0.97 18.31
CA ASP A 46 10.74 1.73 17.85
C ASP A 46 11.54 1.01 16.74
N THR A 47 11.68 -0.32 16.82
CA THR A 47 12.47 -1.09 15.84
C THR A 47 11.66 -1.55 14.64
N GLY A 48 10.33 -1.51 14.70
CA GLY A 48 9.46 -1.90 13.58
C GLY A 48 9.74 -3.32 13.08
N LEU A 49 10.23 -4.22 13.95
CA LEU A 49 10.51 -5.62 13.62
C LEU A 49 9.18 -6.37 13.38
N VAL A 50 8.59 -6.15 12.21
CA VAL A 50 7.45 -6.91 11.74
C VAL A 50 7.96 -8.34 11.48
N PRO A 51 7.43 -9.36 12.16
CA PRO A 51 7.80 -10.75 11.90
C PRO A 51 7.68 -11.00 10.40
N GLU A 52 8.64 -11.70 9.77
CA GLU A 52 8.60 -11.92 8.31
C GLU A 52 7.25 -12.52 7.83
N VAL A 53 6.58 -13.29 8.69
CA VAL A 53 5.22 -13.80 8.46
C VAL A 53 4.14 -12.71 8.42
N ALA A 54 4.27 -11.65 9.21
CA ALA A 54 3.46 -10.45 9.09
C ALA A 54 3.91 -9.61 7.88
N ALA A 55 5.21 -9.54 7.58
CA ALA A 55 5.79 -8.80 6.46
C ALA A 55 5.40 -9.34 5.07
N ARG A 56 5.06 -10.64 4.96
CA ARG A 56 4.59 -11.27 3.70
C ARG A 56 3.37 -10.58 3.06
N GLY A 57 2.57 -9.86 3.85
CA GLY A 57 1.45 -9.06 3.34
C GLY A 57 1.82 -7.64 2.87
N PHE A 58 3.03 -7.18 3.19
CA PHE A 58 3.51 -5.80 2.96
C PHE A 58 4.43 -5.68 1.74
N GLY A 59 4.58 -6.74 0.94
CA GLY A 59 5.35 -6.70 -0.30
C GLY A 59 4.53 -6.18 -1.49
N PRO A 60 5.19 -5.58 -2.50
CA PRO A 60 4.55 -5.24 -3.76
C PRO A 60 4.01 -6.49 -4.46
N LYS A 61 2.71 -6.50 -4.77
CA LYS A 61 2.04 -7.57 -5.54
C LYS A 61 2.06 -7.30 -7.04
N LEU A 62 2.24 -6.05 -7.43
CA LEU A 62 2.21 -5.60 -8.81
C LEU A 62 3.62 -5.28 -9.28
N SER A 63 4.10 -6.06 -10.25
CA SER A 63 5.33 -5.64 -10.93
C SER A 63 5.05 -4.39 -11.79
N PRO A 64 5.97 -3.41 -11.80
CA PRO A 64 5.85 -2.22 -12.66
C PRO A 64 5.62 -2.59 -14.12
N GLU A 65 6.26 -3.65 -14.60
CA GLU A 65 6.17 -4.16 -15.96
C GLU A 65 4.78 -4.76 -16.26
N ALA A 66 4.15 -5.39 -15.27
CA ALA A 66 2.78 -5.90 -15.42
C ALA A 66 1.79 -4.74 -15.55
N VAL A 67 1.91 -3.71 -14.71
CA VAL A 67 1.08 -2.49 -14.80
C VAL A 67 1.34 -1.77 -16.13
N ALA A 68 2.60 -1.68 -16.58
CA ALA A 68 2.98 -1.15 -17.88
C ALA A 68 2.30 -1.88 -19.04
N ARG A 69 2.33 -3.21 -18.99
CA ARG A 69 1.71 -4.08 -20.00
C ARG A 69 0.19 -3.85 -20.03
N MET A 70 -0.47 -3.86 -18.88
CA MET A 70 -1.91 -3.58 -18.79
C MET A 70 -2.26 -2.18 -19.31
N GLY A 71 -1.43 -1.17 -19.01
CA GLY A 71 -1.60 0.18 -19.56
C GLY A 71 -1.46 0.24 -21.07
N ARG A 72 -0.51 -0.50 -21.66
CA ARG A 72 -0.36 -0.61 -23.12
C ARG A 72 -1.54 -1.32 -23.76
N GLU A 73 -1.98 -2.44 -23.20
CA GLU A 73 -3.16 -3.17 -23.67
C GLU A 73 -4.42 -2.29 -23.58
N ALA A 74 -4.60 -1.57 -22.48
CA ALA A 74 -5.69 -0.61 -22.31
C ALA A 74 -5.60 0.56 -23.31
N ARG A 75 -4.41 1.01 -23.69
CA ARG A 75 -4.22 2.04 -24.73
C ARG A 75 -4.71 1.56 -26.11
N LEU A 76 -4.49 0.27 -26.41
CA LEU A 76 -4.90 -0.38 -27.66
C LEU A 76 -6.40 -0.75 -27.69
N ALA A 77 -7.07 -0.72 -26.53
CA ALA A 77 -8.49 -1.03 -26.44
C ALA A 77 -9.36 -0.05 -27.29
N PRO A 78 -10.53 -0.49 -27.78
CA PRO A 78 -11.36 0.25 -28.74
C PRO A 78 -11.68 1.69 -28.32
N ALA A 79 -11.84 2.57 -29.31
CA ALA A 79 -11.95 4.02 -29.14
C ALA A 79 -12.93 4.43 -28.02
N GLY A 80 -12.46 5.28 -27.10
CA GLY A 80 -13.23 5.81 -25.97
C GLY A 80 -12.53 5.59 -24.64
N LEU A 81 -12.22 6.68 -23.93
CA LEU A 81 -11.47 6.64 -22.67
C LEU A 81 -12.10 5.69 -21.64
N GLY A 82 -13.42 5.70 -21.47
CA GLY A 82 -14.11 4.79 -20.55
C GLY A 82 -13.91 3.30 -20.85
N ARG A 83 -13.79 2.90 -22.13
CA ARG A 83 -13.47 1.51 -22.50
C ARG A 83 -12.03 1.15 -22.15
N LYS A 84 -11.09 2.06 -22.37
CA LYS A 84 -9.69 1.90 -21.97
C LYS A 84 -9.55 1.75 -20.46
N LEU A 85 -10.26 2.58 -19.69
CA LEU A 85 -10.29 2.50 -18.23
C LEU A 85 -10.85 1.17 -17.73
N ARG A 86 -11.96 0.68 -18.29
CA ARG A 86 -12.51 -0.65 -17.97
C ARG A 86 -11.54 -1.79 -18.30
N SER A 87 -10.80 -1.68 -19.40
CA SER A 87 -9.78 -2.66 -19.76
C SER A 87 -8.66 -2.69 -18.72
N LEU A 88 -8.22 -1.51 -18.28
CA LEU A 88 -7.20 -1.37 -17.24
C LEU A 88 -7.68 -1.92 -15.89
N GLU A 89 -8.90 -1.54 -15.47
CA GLU A 89 -9.56 -2.05 -14.25
C GLU A 89 -9.59 -3.58 -14.23
N ARG A 90 -10.04 -4.19 -15.33
CA ARG A 90 -10.10 -5.64 -15.44
C ARG A 90 -8.71 -6.28 -15.39
N GLY A 91 -7.74 -5.72 -16.13
CA GLY A 91 -6.37 -6.24 -16.17
C GLY A 91 -5.67 -6.16 -14.81
N VAL A 92 -5.79 -5.03 -14.10
CA VAL A 92 -5.26 -4.89 -12.74
C VAL A 92 -6.02 -5.80 -11.77
N GLY A 93 -7.35 -5.91 -11.89
CA GLY A 93 -8.17 -6.80 -11.07
C GLY A 93 -7.81 -8.27 -11.22
N GLN A 94 -7.35 -8.72 -12.39
CA GLN A 94 -6.82 -10.08 -12.58
C GLN A 94 -5.54 -10.35 -11.78
N LEU A 95 -4.74 -9.31 -11.48
CA LEU A 95 -3.48 -9.43 -10.74
C LEU A 95 -3.69 -9.31 -9.23
N VAL A 96 -4.56 -8.41 -8.77
CA VAL A 96 -4.74 -8.13 -7.33
C VAL A 96 -6.00 -8.71 -6.70
N GLY A 97 -6.93 -9.21 -7.52
CA GLY A 97 -8.29 -9.59 -7.10
C GLY A 97 -9.31 -8.51 -7.44
N ALA A 98 -10.46 -8.93 -8.01
CA ALA A 98 -11.53 -8.03 -8.44
C ALA A 98 -12.24 -7.31 -7.27
N ASP A 99 -12.12 -7.85 -6.06
CA ASP A 99 -12.62 -7.26 -4.80
C ASP A 99 -11.76 -6.09 -4.31
N ARG A 100 -10.54 -5.92 -4.84
CA ARG A 100 -9.58 -4.92 -4.37
C ARG A 100 -9.44 -3.70 -5.29
N ILE A 101 -10.15 -3.69 -6.42
CA ILE A 101 -10.14 -2.58 -7.38
C ILE A 101 -11.30 -1.63 -7.12
N SER A 102 -11.05 -0.33 -7.32
CA SER A 102 -12.09 0.69 -7.31
C SER A 102 -12.61 0.97 -8.73
N ASN A 103 -13.80 1.56 -8.82
CA ASN A 103 -14.40 1.92 -10.10
C ASN A 103 -14.02 3.36 -10.49
N CYS A 104 -13.16 3.49 -11.50
CA CYS A 104 -12.72 4.75 -12.09
C CYS A 104 -13.35 5.01 -13.48
N SER A 105 -14.05 4.04 -14.04
CA SER A 105 -14.61 4.09 -15.40
C SER A 105 -16.10 4.42 -15.46
N SER A 106 -16.81 4.32 -14.34
CA SER A 106 -18.23 4.70 -14.22
C SER A 106 -18.43 6.21 -14.23
N LYS A 107 -19.64 6.65 -14.60
CA LYS A 107 -20.06 8.05 -14.50
C LYS A 107 -20.11 8.54 -13.06
N ASP A 108 -20.40 7.64 -12.13
CA ASP A 108 -20.47 7.95 -10.69
C ASP A 108 -19.12 7.77 -9.97
N SER A 109 -18.02 7.64 -10.74
CA SER A 109 -16.68 7.51 -10.16
C SER A 109 -16.24 8.82 -9.52
N VAL A 110 -15.68 8.73 -8.32
CA VAL A 110 -15.21 9.90 -7.56
C VAL A 110 -13.75 10.18 -7.93
N TRP A 111 -13.55 11.21 -8.74
CA TRP A 111 -12.23 11.74 -9.05
C TRP A 111 -11.90 12.87 -8.08
N ARG A 112 -10.73 12.81 -7.45
CA ARG A 112 -10.28 13.88 -6.57
C ARG A 112 -9.41 14.85 -7.34
N LEU A 113 -9.73 16.14 -7.21
CA LEU A 113 -8.82 17.18 -7.66
C LEU A 113 -7.58 17.17 -6.78
N GLN A 114 -6.43 17.06 -7.40
CA GLN A 114 -5.13 17.20 -6.76
C GLN A 114 -4.50 18.45 -7.32
N GLN A 115 -4.20 19.39 -6.43
CA GLN A 115 -3.50 20.62 -6.73
C GLN A 115 -2.26 20.65 -5.87
N ASN A 116 -1.10 20.66 -6.51
CA ASN A 116 0.16 20.85 -5.82
C ASN A 116 0.52 22.34 -5.81
N ASP A 117 1.42 22.73 -4.91
CA ASP A 117 1.93 24.10 -4.79
C ASP A 117 2.62 24.62 -6.06
N GLN A 118 2.98 23.70 -6.98
CA GLN A 118 3.67 23.98 -8.24
C GLN A 118 2.71 24.14 -9.43
N HIS A 119 1.48 24.62 -9.18
CA HIS A 119 0.44 24.93 -10.19
C HIS A 119 -0.02 23.77 -11.09
N LEU A 120 0.40 22.52 -10.80
CA LEU A 120 -0.10 21.34 -11.47
C LEU A 120 -1.42 20.90 -10.82
N PHE A 121 -2.52 21.13 -11.52
CA PHE A 121 -3.80 20.52 -11.18
C PHE A 121 -4.06 19.31 -12.07
N HIS A 122 -4.53 18.22 -11.46
CA HIS A 122 -4.97 17.02 -12.15
C HIS A 122 -6.08 16.34 -11.36
N TRP A 123 -6.94 15.61 -12.06
CA TRP A 123 -7.91 14.72 -11.46
C TRP A 123 -7.27 13.35 -11.26
N ARG A 124 -7.52 12.75 -10.10
CA ARG A 124 -6.93 11.48 -9.71
C ARG A 124 -7.99 10.52 -9.19
N CYS A 125 -8.03 9.33 -9.79
CA CYS A 125 -8.77 8.18 -9.27
C CYS A 125 -7.78 7.10 -8.81
N SER A 126 -7.93 6.60 -7.59
CA SER A 126 -7.06 5.55 -7.03
C SER A 126 -7.65 4.18 -7.33
N LEU A 127 -7.20 3.55 -8.41
CA LEU A 127 -7.68 2.25 -8.87
C LEU A 127 -7.39 1.12 -7.86
N TYR A 128 -6.19 1.11 -7.30
CA TYR A 128 -5.76 0.12 -6.32
C TYR A 128 -4.83 0.78 -5.30
N LYS A 129 -4.97 0.44 -4.02
CA LYS A 129 -4.09 0.92 -2.95
C LYS A 129 -3.85 -0.17 -1.93
N SER A 130 -2.59 -0.38 -1.57
CA SER A 130 -2.12 -1.27 -0.51
C SER A 130 -1.13 -0.53 0.40
N ALA A 131 -0.59 -1.23 1.40
CA ALA A 131 0.44 -0.66 2.28
C ALA A 131 1.77 -0.38 1.55
N ALA A 132 2.01 -1.03 0.40
CA ALA A 132 3.27 -0.96 -0.33
C ALA A 132 3.14 -0.37 -1.74
N GLU A 133 1.94 -0.34 -2.31
CA GLU A 133 1.73 0.02 -3.72
C GLU A 133 0.44 0.82 -3.91
N GLU A 134 0.44 1.68 -4.92
CA GLU A 134 -0.74 2.41 -5.36
C GLU A 134 -0.76 2.48 -6.89
N VAL A 135 -1.84 1.99 -7.50
CA VAL A 135 -2.13 2.23 -8.91
C VAL A 135 -3.21 3.29 -8.98
N SER A 136 -2.89 4.39 -9.63
CA SER A 136 -3.84 5.48 -9.78
C SER A 136 -3.83 6.03 -11.20
N ILE A 137 -4.99 6.49 -11.63
CA ILE A 137 -5.23 7.00 -12.97
C ILE A 137 -5.39 8.51 -12.85
N TRP A 138 -4.53 9.25 -13.54
CA TRP A 138 -4.52 10.71 -13.51
C TRP A 138 -4.82 11.25 -14.89
N GLY A 139 -5.47 12.41 -14.91
CA GLY A 139 -5.72 13.14 -16.14
C GLY A 139 -6.17 14.55 -15.84
N SER A 140 -6.02 15.43 -16.81
CA SER A 140 -6.60 16.76 -16.76
C SER A 140 -7.41 16.99 -18.02
N PRO A 141 -8.65 17.51 -17.92
CA PRO A 141 -9.41 17.95 -19.08
C PRO A 141 -8.80 19.20 -19.72
N LEU A 142 -8.00 19.97 -18.96
CA LEU A 142 -7.32 21.18 -19.42
C LEU A 142 -5.82 20.92 -19.54
N ARG A 143 -5.15 21.61 -20.47
CA ARG A 143 -3.68 21.58 -20.54
C ARG A 143 -3.13 22.21 -19.26
N SER A 144 -2.41 21.42 -18.47
CA SER A 144 -1.68 21.89 -17.29
C SER A 144 -0.19 21.64 -17.47
N SER A 145 0.61 22.51 -16.86
CA SER A 145 2.06 22.43 -16.81
C SER A 145 2.50 22.69 -15.38
N GLY A 146 3.48 21.93 -14.92
CA GLY A 146 4.04 22.08 -13.59
C GLY A 146 5.05 20.98 -13.35
N LEU A 147 5.71 21.05 -12.21
CA LEU A 147 6.68 20.05 -11.82
C LEU A 147 5.94 18.85 -11.22
N LEU A 148 6.33 17.64 -11.65
CA LEU A 148 5.84 16.44 -11.00
C LEU A 148 6.53 16.36 -9.63
N PRO A 149 5.78 16.10 -8.55
CA PRO A 149 6.37 16.01 -7.22
C PRO A 149 7.39 14.87 -7.18
N SER A 150 8.61 15.20 -6.75
CA SER A 150 9.79 14.32 -6.71
C SER A 150 9.74 13.24 -5.61
N THR A 151 8.57 12.95 -5.04
CA THR A 151 8.43 12.04 -3.90
C THR A 151 8.65 10.57 -4.31
N LEU A 152 9.93 10.17 -4.32
CA LEU A 152 10.59 8.92 -3.92
C LEU A 152 9.77 7.62 -3.97
N SER A 153 9.16 7.29 -5.10
CA SER A 153 8.69 5.94 -5.38
C SER A 153 9.03 5.62 -6.83
N THR A 154 9.48 4.39 -7.12
CA THR A 154 9.69 3.90 -8.48
C THR A 154 8.34 3.92 -9.21
N ARG A 155 8.07 4.99 -9.94
CA ARG A 155 6.80 5.22 -10.64
C ARG A 155 6.90 4.74 -12.08
N HIS A 156 5.93 3.93 -12.49
CA HIS A 156 5.75 3.58 -13.89
C HIS A 156 4.54 4.35 -14.45
N ILE A 157 4.77 5.21 -15.44
CA ILE A 157 3.73 6.04 -16.06
C ILE A 157 3.39 5.47 -17.43
N THR A 158 2.11 5.23 -17.71
CA THR A 158 1.65 4.80 -19.04
C THR A 158 0.55 5.73 -19.53
N ILE A 159 0.75 6.28 -20.73
CA ILE A 159 -0.20 7.21 -21.34
C ILE A 159 -1.34 6.42 -21.99
N LEU A 160 -2.56 6.58 -21.50
CA LEU A 160 -3.77 5.96 -22.07
C LEU A 160 -4.38 6.79 -23.20
N SER A 161 -4.30 8.11 -23.08
CA SER A 161 -4.84 9.09 -24.02
C SER A 161 -4.13 10.44 -23.87
N GLY A 162 -4.06 11.22 -24.95
CA GLY A 162 -3.42 12.55 -24.96
C GLY A 162 -1.91 12.52 -25.18
N LYS A 163 -1.26 13.65 -24.84
CA LYS A 163 0.18 13.87 -25.00
C LYS A 163 0.75 14.44 -23.70
N VAL A 164 1.84 13.87 -23.23
CA VAL A 164 2.65 14.39 -22.12
C VAL A 164 3.99 14.81 -22.70
N THR A 165 4.43 16.02 -22.34
CA THR A 165 5.76 16.53 -22.67
C THR A 165 6.53 16.68 -21.38
N GLU A 166 7.54 15.81 -21.20
CA GLU A 166 8.46 15.91 -20.07
C GLU A 166 9.68 16.71 -20.50
N VAL A 167 9.97 17.77 -19.77
CA VAL A 167 11.21 18.53 -19.92
C VAL A 167 12.08 18.16 -18.72
N ILE A 168 13.09 17.33 -18.97
CA ILE A 168 14.09 17.01 -17.96
C ILE A 168 14.96 18.26 -17.82
N ASP A 169 15.07 18.80 -16.60
CA ASP A 169 15.98 19.90 -16.32
C ASP A 169 17.42 19.41 -16.41
N ARG A 170 17.93 19.33 -17.64
CA ARG A 170 19.36 19.20 -17.91
C ARG A 170 19.88 20.62 -17.99
N MET A 171 20.53 21.08 -16.93
CA MET A 171 21.29 22.32 -16.92
C MET A 171 22.18 22.39 -18.18
N SER A 172 21.83 23.33 -19.06
CA SER A 172 22.52 23.89 -20.23
C SER A 172 23.48 22.99 -21.03
N THR A 173 23.04 22.58 -22.23
CA THR A 173 23.73 23.00 -23.46
C THR A 173 22.67 23.22 -24.55
N ILE A 174 22.47 24.49 -24.90
CA ILE A 174 21.60 24.93 -25.99
C ILE A 174 22.25 24.52 -27.32
N ASN A 175 21.51 23.87 -28.21
CA ASN A 175 21.77 23.96 -29.64
C ASN A 175 20.43 24.15 -30.39
N PRO A 176 20.06 25.37 -30.80
CA PRO A 176 18.81 25.66 -31.48
C PRO A 176 19.05 25.50 -32.97
N ASN A 177 19.24 24.27 -33.44
CA ASN A 177 19.28 24.03 -34.87
C ASN A 177 18.85 22.59 -35.22
N ILE A 178 17.56 22.31 -35.00
CA ILE A 178 16.87 21.26 -35.77
C ILE A 178 15.54 21.85 -36.26
N THR A 179 15.66 22.61 -37.34
CA THR A 179 14.58 22.84 -38.29
C THR A 179 14.25 21.51 -38.97
N SER A 180 13.00 21.04 -38.88
CA SER A 180 12.45 20.12 -39.87
C SER A 180 10.94 20.31 -40.01
N SER A 181 10.58 21.18 -40.96
CA SER A 181 9.33 21.16 -41.74
C SER A 181 9.55 20.26 -42.99
N PRO A 182 8.57 19.87 -43.83
CA PRO A 182 7.11 19.92 -43.74
C PRO A 182 6.40 18.55 -43.95
N GLU A 183 5.10 18.59 -43.73
CA GLU A 183 3.99 17.68 -44.05
C GLU A 183 3.98 17.15 -45.51
N PRO A 184 3.62 15.86 -45.77
CA PRO A 184 3.34 15.36 -47.12
C PRO A 184 1.87 15.59 -47.54
N PRO A 185 1.59 15.79 -48.84
CA PRO A 185 0.28 16.22 -49.34
C PRO A 185 -0.77 15.11 -49.34
N VAL A 186 -2.02 15.54 -49.14
CA VAL A 186 -3.27 14.80 -49.38
C VAL A 186 -3.39 14.47 -50.87
N ALA A 187 -3.73 13.23 -51.19
CA ALA A 187 -4.14 12.81 -52.53
C ALA A 187 -5.65 12.58 -52.52
N ASP A 188 -6.38 13.39 -53.30
CA ASP A 188 -7.75 13.14 -53.71
C ASP A 188 -7.76 12.08 -54.81
N ASN A 189 -8.68 11.11 -54.69
CA ASN A 189 -9.25 10.35 -55.80
C ASN A 189 -10.64 9.84 -55.40
#